data_AF-A0A3D3TKW8-F1
#
_entry.id   AF-A0A3D3TKW8-F1
#
_cell.length_a   1.000
_cell.length_b   1.000
_cell.length_c   1.000
_cell.angle_alpha   90.00
_cell.angle_beta   90.00
_cell.angle_gamma   90.00
#
_symmetry.space_group_name_H-M   'P 1'
#
loop_
_entity.id
_entity.type
_entity.pdbx_description
1 polymer ?
#
loop_
_entity_poly.entity_id
_entity_poly.type
_entity_poly.pdbx_seq_one_letter_code
_entity_poly.pdbx_strand_id
1 'polypeptide(L)'
;MRQAKYQYTIICTLVAIFLTACNNGSHDDEFAIPAGSGALIVELQSERPDITIDDVHLFVFNSNEHLAQHHYFGEPKELASQYFNFPAGQYTVIAVMNTGTDFFKDEDSTLSDFNQWLHSTAPNHLNMLTGMVQTELRKNEIKRVMITLHHGMGGITLSTLRLLLELPSPNLPDYSGTRAARADVGYSVRCVVEVYRKGTEELLHRRTALPTPLAAGRHSLELSLYKGDYDLRLWADYVPQGITGDYHYSTADLKFVTFNPDRIYTACTDSRDASYATLTIALTKDAQEETIILQRPLAKYRIIATDVNEFIKAVGSKFPGERKFGIRFSYGFYFPVAFDVWQGKPSRSEMGISFAGTLIISDDNNSEIELGSDYIFANGTNSYIPLTIEIISIKSGELIGRYPALNVPYQRAHLTTIRGRFLTALFGSGGIGIDPGYDGDIDIDLDNF
;
A
#
# COMPACT_ATOMS: atom_id res chain seq x y z
N MET A 1 65.09 -39.38 -17.90
CA MET A 1 64.61 -38.49 -16.81
C MET A 1 64.40 -37.09 -17.38
N ARG A 2 63.26 -36.45 -17.05
CA ARG A 2 62.61 -35.25 -17.63
C ARG A 2 61.65 -35.57 -18.78
N GLN A 3 60.40 -35.94 -18.48
CA GLN A 3 59.22 -35.12 -18.11
C GLN A 3 58.64 -34.30 -19.27
N ALA A 4 57.47 -34.77 -19.69
CA ALA A 4 56.54 -34.17 -20.62
C ALA A 4 55.93 -32.87 -20.08
N LYS A 5 55.66 -31.93 -20.99
CA LYS A 5 54.68 -30.86 -20.79
C LYS A 5 53.54 -31.12 -21.77
N TYR A 6 52.46 -31.73 -21.29
CA TYR A 6 51.15 -31.62 -21.93
C TYR A 6 50.44 -30.44 -21.26
N GLN A 7 50.21 -29.38 -22.03
CA GLN A 7 49.33 -28.28 -21.64
C GLN A 7 47.89 -28.78 -21.80
N TYR A 8 47.16 -28.90 -20.69
CA TYR A 8 45.71 -29.05 -20.70
C TYR A 8 45.10 -27.67 -20.95
N THR A 9 44.62 -27.47 -22.17
CA THR A 9 43.73 -26.35 -22.50
C THR A 9 42.34 -26.75 -22.04
N ILE A 10 41.85 -26.11 -20.97
CA ILE A 10 40.45 -26.18 -20.53
C ILE A 10 39.61 -25.51 -21.62
N ILE A 11 38.88 -26.32 -22.39
CA ILE A 11 37.87 -25.84 -23.33
C ILE A 11 36.59 -25.62 -22.51
N CYS A 12 36.35 -24.38 -22.08
CA CYS A 12 35.05 -23.95 -21.60
C CYS A 12 34.09 -23.92 -22.80
N THR A 13 33.16 -24.88 -22.85
CA THR A 13 32.08 -24.88 -23.84
C THR A 13 31.08 -23.78 -23.47
N LEU A 14 31.33 -22.56 -23.94
CA LEU A 14 30.32 -21.52 -24.06
C LEU A 14 29.29 -22.00 -25.07
N VAL A 15 28.15 -22.50 -24.61
CA VAL A 15 26.93 -22.47 -25.42
C VAL A 15 26.40 -21.04 -25.37
N ALA A 16 27.13 -20.12 -25.99
CA ALA A 16 26.58 -18.86 -26.43
C ALA A 16 25.84 -19.16 -27.73
N ILE A 17 24.52 -19.32 -27.67
CA ILE A 17 23.70 -19.38 -28.87
C ILE A 17 23.67 -17.95 -29.44
N PHE A 18 24.74 -17.53 -30.10
CA PHE A 18 24.69 -16.44 -31.07
C PHE A 18 24.09 -17.01 -32.35
N LEU A 19 22.76 -17.04 -32.43
CA LEU A 19 22.07 -17.17 -33.71
C LEU A 19 21.85 -15.77 -34.28
N THR A 20 22.88 -15.19 -34.91
CA THR A 20 22.63 -14.24 -35.99
C THR A 20 22.06 -15.04 -37.16
N ALA A 21 20.75 -15.21 -37.18
CA ALA A 21 20.03 -15.64 -38.36
C ALA A 21 20.09 -14.51 -39.40
N CYS A 22 21.16 -14.48 -40.20
CA CYS A 22 21.10 -13.83 -41.50
C CYS A 22 20.25 -14.71 -42.42
N ASN A 23 18.94 -14.51 -42.39
CA ASN A 23 18.09 -14.85 -43.51
C ASN A 23 17.43 -13.56 -44.00
N ASN A 24 17.70 -13.19 -45.25
CA ASN A 24 17.15 -12.03 -45.94
C ASN A 24 15.66 -12.26 -46.27
N GLY A 25 14.83 -12.35 -45.24
CA GLY A 25 13.39 -12.26 -45.30
C GLY A 25 12.97 -11.28 -44.23
N SER A 26 12.48 -10.12 -44.65
CA SER A 26 11.89 -9.09 -43.80
C SER A 26 10.81 -9.69 -42.90
N HIS A 27 11.16 -10.02 -41.67
CA HIS A 27 10.21 -10.02 -40.56
C HIS A 27 10.26 -8.63 -39.93
N ASP A 28 9.66 -7.68 -40.63
CA ASP A 28 9.09 -6.46 -40.04
C ASP A 28 7.81 -6.82 -39.26
N ASP A 29 7.82 -7.94 -38.52
CA ASP A 29 6.77 -8.22 -37.54
C ASP A 29 7.16 -7.43 -36.29
N GLU A 30 6.83 -6.14 -36.34
CA GLU A 30 6.91 -5.21 -35.22
C GLU A 30 6.31 -5.90 -33.99
N PHE A 31 7.12 -6.19 -32.97
CA PHE A 31 6.67 -6.87 -31.75
C PHE A 31 5.43 -6.16 -31.22
N ALA A 32 4.27 -6.81 -31.27
CA ALA A 32 3.02 -6.19 -30.89
C ALA A 32 2.94 -6.11 -29.35
N ILE A 33 3.19 -4.92 -28.80
CA ILE A 33 3.10 -4.64 -27.37
C ILE A 33 1.74 -3.98 -27.10
N PRO A 34 0.84 -4.60 -26.31
CA PRO A 34 -0.42 -3.98 -25.92
C PRO A 34 -0.20 -2.68 -25.16
N ALA A 35 -1.16 -1.75 -25.27
CA ALA A 35 -1.09 -0.48 -24.56
C ALA A 35 -0.96 -0.69 -23.04
N GLY A 36 0.07 -0.09 -22.44
CA GLY A 36 0.34 -0.21 -21.00
C GLY A 36 1.18 -1.43 -20.58
N SER A 37 1.55 -2.28 -21.53
CA SER A 37 2.41 -3.46 -21.32
C SER A 37 3.84 -3.22 -21.80
N GLY A 38 4.75 -4.10 -21.39
CA GLY A 38 6.01 -4.36 -22.08
C GLY A 38 6.05 -5.81 -22.58
N ALA A 39 7.12 -6.15 -23.28
CA ALA A 39 7.41 -7.51 -23.73
C ALA A 39 8.67 -8.06 -23.03
N LEU A 40 8.61 -9.30 -22.56
CA LEU A 40 9.71 -10.01 -21.93
C LEU A 40 10.21 -11.11 -22.87
N ILE A 41 11.52 -11.14 -23.13
CA ILE A 41 12.22 -12.23 -23.81
C ILE A 41 13.14 -12.88 -22.79
N VAL A 42 13.06 -14.20 -22.67
CA VAL A 42 13.82 -14.99 -21.70
C VAL A 42 14.90 -15.80 -22.43
N GLU A 43 16.14 -15.56 -22.06
CA GLU A 43 17.31 -16.31 -22.53
C GLU A 43 17.81 -17.22 -21.41
N LEU A 44 18.16 -18.46 -21.73
CA LEU A 44 18.64 -19.44 -20.77
C LEU A 44 20.14 -19.68 -20.95
N GLN A 45 20.88 -19.71 -19.86
CA GLN A 45 22.30 -20.05 -19.85
C GLN A 45 22.56 -21.20 -18.87
N SER A 46 23.00 -22.36 -19.36
CA SER A 46 23.37 -23.48 -18.49
C SER A 46 24.86 -23.48 -18.18
N GLU A 47 25.21 -23.59 -16.90
CA GLU A 47 26.59 -23.88 -16.45
C GLU A 47 26.89 -25.39 -16.40
N ARG A 48 25.92 -26.23 -16.77
CA ARG A 48 25.98 -27.69 -16.74
C ARG A 48 25.84 -28.25 -18.17
N PRO A 49 26.91 -28.16 -19.00
CA PRO A 49 26.88 -28.72 -20.36
C PRO A 49 26.78 -30.25 -20.37
N ASP A 50 26.97 -30.89 -19.21
CA ASP A 50 26.81 -32.32 -18.99
C ASP A 50 25.34 -32.77 -18.88
N ILE A 51 24.41 -31.83 -18.70
CA ILE A 51 22.98 -32.11 -18.56
C ILE A 51 22.26 -31.61 -19.81
N THR A 52 21.63 -32.53 -20.56
CA THR A 52 20.73 -32.19 -21.66
C THR A 52 19.47 -31.51 -21.11
N ILE A 53 18.99 -30.47 -21.78
CA ILE A 53 17.73 -29.81 -21.47
C ILE A 53 16.68 -30.38 -22.42
N ASP A 54 15.76 -31.18 -21.87
CA ASP A 54 14.70 -31.86 -22.61
C ASP A 54 13.46 -30.97 -22.68
N ASP A 55 12.99 -30.45 -21.54
CA ASP A 55 11.80 -29.60 -21.42
C ASP A 55 12.04 -28.34 -20.58
N VAL A 56 11.16 -27.35 -20.72
CA VAL A 56 11.23 -26.07 -20.00
C VAL A 56 9.87 -25.66 -19.46
N HIS A 57 9.80 -25.39 -18.16
CA HIS A 57 8.71 -24.69 -17.50
C HIS A 57 9.15 -23.27 -17.15
N LEU A 58 8.34 -22.28 -17.52
CA LEU A 58 8.54 -20.88 -17.16
C LEU A 58 7.38 -20.40 -16.28
N PHE A 59 7.66 -20.12 -15.01
CA PHE A 59 6.72 -19.56 -14.05
C PHE A 59 7.00 -18.07 -13.87
N VAL A 60 5.99 -17.24 -14.12
CA VAL A 60 6.10 -15.78 -14.03
C VAL A 60 5.21 -15.27 -12.90
N PHE A 61 5.81 -14.70 -11.87
CA PHE A 61 5.13 -14.09 -10.73
C PHE A 61 5.06 -12.58 -10.89
N ASN A 62 3.90 -11.99 -10.61
CA ASN A 62 3.70 -10.55 -10.66
C ASN A 62 4.27 -9.83 -9.42
N SER A 63 4.10 -8.51 -9.37
CA SER A 63 4.59 -7.66 -8.26
C SER A 63 3.96 -8.00 -6.90
N ASN A 64 2.77 -8.61 -6.89
CA ASN A 64 2.13 -9.06 -5.65
C ASN A 64 2.55 -10.49 -5.27
N GLU A 65 3.55 -11.04 -5.95
CA GLU A 65 4.08 -12.38 -5.76
C GLU A 65 3.08 -13.50 -6.07
N HIS A 66 2.02 -13.23 -6.84
CA HIS A 66 1.13 -14.29 -7.34
C HIS A 66 1.59 -14.78 -8.71
N LEU A 67 1.44 -16.08 -8.95
CA LEU A 67 1.68 -16.69 -10.26
C LEU A 67 0.76 -16.04 -11.29
N ALA A 68 1.35 -15.32 -12.25
CA ALA A 68 0.62 -14.64 -13.30
C ALA A 68 0.44 -15.52 -14.53
N GLN A 69 1.47 -16.27 -14.89
CA GLN A 69 1.47 -17.20 -16.01
C GLN A 69 2.43 -18.36 -15.77
N HIS A 70 2.07 -19.53 -16.30
CA HIS A 70 2.95 -20.68 -16.44
C HIS A 70 2.96 -21.11 -17.91
N HIS A 71 4.15 -21.29 -18.47
CA HIS A 71 4.36 -21.80 -19.82
C HIS A 71 5.17 -23.10 -19.78
N TYR A 72 4.81 -24.05 -20.63
CA TYR A 72 5.55 -25.30 -20.86
C TYR A 72 6.02 -25.36 -22.31
N PHE A 73 7.27 -25.79 -22.50
CA PHE A 73 7.88 -26.01 -23.79
C PHE A 73 8.49 -27.42 -23.83
N GLY A 74 8.16 -28.17 -24.88
CA GLY A 74 8.66 -29.53 -25.07
C GLY A 74 10.09 -29.55 -25.59
N GLU A 75 10.60 -28.41 -26.08
CA GLU A 75 12.00 -28.23 -26.46
C GLU A 75 12.48 -26.81 -26.11
N PRO A 76 13.76 -26.62 -25.69
CA PRO A 76 14.29 -25.30 -25.33
C PRO A 76 14.26 -24.26 -26.47
N LYS A 77 14.27 -24.71 -27.72
CA LYS A 77 14.23 -23.82 -28.91
C LYS A 77 12.88 -23.13 -29.08
N GLU A 78 11.81 -23.73 -28.57
CA GLU A 78 10.47 -23.14 -28.63
C GLU A 78 10.44 -21.85 -27.80
N LEU A 79 11.03 -21.85 -26.59
CA LEU A 79 11.15 -20.66 -25.75
C LEU A 79 11.94 -19.53 -26.44
N ALA A 80 13.05 -19.85 -27.12
CA ALA A 80 13.92 -18.86 -27.75
C ALA A 80 13.23 -18.03 -28.85
N SER A 81 12.09 -18.49 -29.35
CA SER A 81 11.29 -17.80 -30.38
C SER A 81 10.10 -17.03 -29.79
N GLN A 82 9.95 -16.99 -28.47
CA GLN A 82 8.83 -16.36 -27.79
C GLN A 82 9.18 -15.01 -27.18
N TYR A 83 8.15 -14.17 -27.07
CA TYR A 83 8.13 -13.01 -26.19
C TYR A 83 6.79 -12.99 -25.46
N PHE A 84 6.79 -12.52 -24.22
CA PHE A 84 5.63 -12.55 -23.34
C PHE A 84 5.22 -11.13 -23.01
N ASN A 85 3.97 -10.78 -23.28
CA ASN A 85 3.45 -9.45 -22.97
C ASN A 85 2.88 -9.43 -21.55
N PHE A 86 3.36 -8.50 -20.72
CA PHE A 86 2.85 -8.27 -19.38
C PHE A 86 2.62 -6.78 -19.14
N PRO A 87 1.63 -6.39 -18.29
CA PRO A 87 1.53 -5.02 -17.81
C PRO A 87 2.86 -4.51 -17.27
N ALA A 88 3.10 -3.21 -17.35
CA ALA A 88 4.30 -2.65 -16.72
C ALA A 88 4.31 -2.91 -15.21
N GLY A 89 5.43 -3.39 -14.68
CA GLY A 89 5.54 -3.82 -13.29
C GLY A 89 6.82 -4.60 -13.00
N GLN A 90 6.94 -5.06 -11.76
CA GLN A 90 8.02 -5.92 -11.31
C GLN A 90 7.59 -7.38 -11.42
N TYR A 91 8.50 -8.24 -11.87
CA TYR A 91 8.25 -9.67 -12.09
C TYR A 91 9.38 -10.52 -11.54
N THR A 92 9.02 -11.69 -11.01
CA THR A 92 9.98 -12.78 -10.75
C THR A 92 9.73 -13.89 -11.76
N VAL A 93 10.75 -14.24 -12.52
CA VAL A 93 10.68 -15.27 -13.55
C VAL A 93 11.51 -16.45 -13.09
N ILE A 94 10.89 -17.62 -12.99
CA ILE A 94 11.55 -18.86 -12.59
C ILE A 94 11.46 -19.85 -13.75
N ALA A 95 12.61 -20.41 -14.09
CA ALA A 95 12.72 -21.42 -15.12
C ALA A 95 13.10 -22.76 -14.47
N VAL A 96 12.34 -23.81 -14.77
CA VAL A 96 12.55 -25.17 -14.24
C VAL A 96 12.57 -26.15 -15.40
N MET A 97 13.60 -26.99 -15.48
CA MET A 97 13.85 -27.87 -16.63
C MET A 97 13.84 -29.34 -16.25
N ASN A 98 13.58 -30.19 -17.24
CA ASN A 98 13.69 -31.66 -17.15
C ASN A 98 12.75 -32.25 -16.09
N THR A 99 11.54 -31.72 -16.03
CA THR A 99 10.52 -32.16 -15.06
C THR A 99 9.37 -32.94 -15.70
N GLY A 100 9.30 -32.95 -17.03
CA GLY A 100 8.20 -33.54 -17.78
C GLY A 100 6.91 -32.72 -17.70
N THR A 101 5.93 -33.11 -18.51
CA THR A 101 4.72 -32.30 -18.71
C THR A 101 3.95 -32.02 -17.43
N ASP A 102 3.87 -32.97 -16.49
CA ASP A 102 2.95 -32.91 -15.35
C ASP A 102 3.42 -31.98 -14.21
N PHE A 103 4.49 -31.21 -14.43
CA PHE A 103 5.07 -30.30 -13.44
C PHE A 103 4.32 -28.95 -13.41
N PHE A 104 3.18 -28.94 -12.74
CA PHE A 104 2.29 -27.78 -12.62
C PHE A 104 2.07 -27.38 -11.16
N LYS A 105 1.80 -26.09 -10.95
CA LYS A 105 1.34 -25.52 -9.68
C LYS A 105 0.12 -24.63 -9.93
N ASP A 106 -0.78 -24.56 -8.95
CA ASP A 106 -2.04 -23.81 -9.06
C ASP A 106 -1.80 -22.33 -9.41
N GLU A 107 -2.64 -21.77 -10.29
CA GLU A 107 -2.52 -20.39 -10.78
C GLU A 107 -2.62 -19.33 -9.67
N ASP A 108 -3.27 -19.64 -8.55
CA ASP A 108 -3.39 -18.71 -7.41
C ASP A 108 -2.19 -18.73 -6.44
N SER A 109 -1.17 -19.55 -6.73
CA SER A 109 -0.04 -19.76 -5.81
C SER A 109 0.81 -18.51 -5.62
N THR A 110 1.24 -18.28 -4.39
CA THR A 110 2.24 -17.25 -4.11
C THR A 110 3.65 -17.76 -4.43
N LEU A 111 4.60 -16.84 -4.59
CA LEU A 111 6.01 -17.15 -4.78
C LEU A 111 6.60 -17.93 -3.60
N SER A 112 6.15 -17.63 -2.37
CA SER A 112 6.53 -18.37 -1.16
C SER A 112 6.02 -19.82 -1.21
N ASP A 113 4.73 -20.01 -1.52
CA ASP A 113 4.12 -21.34 -1.66
C ASP A 113 4.79 -22.15 -2.78
N PHE A 114 5.08 -21.49 -3.91
CA PHE A 114 5.76 -22.10 -5.04
C PHE A 114 7.17 -22.53 -4.67
N ASN A 115 7.94 -21.68 -3.97
CA ASN A 115 9.29 -22.03 -3.54
C ASN A 115 9.28 -23.25 -2.60
N GLN A 116 8.34 -23.29 -1.65
CA GLN A 116 8.17 -24.44 -0.76
C GLN A 116 7.78 -25.72 -1.51
N TRP A 117 6.87 -25.63 -2.49
CA TRP A 117 6.48 -26.75 -3.35
C TRP A 117 7.62 -27.23 -4.24
N LEU A 118 8.39 -26.31 -4.81
CA LEU A 118 9.52 -26.64 -5.67
C LEU A 118 10.59 -27.37 -4.85
N HIS A 119 10.88 -26.92 -3.62
CA HIS A 119 11.78 -27.63 -2.70
C HIS A 119 11.31 -29.05 -2.36
N SER A 120 10.00 -29.29 -2.23
CA SER A 120 9.47 -30.62 -1.91
C SER A 120 9.44 -31.57 -3.11
N THR A 121 9.34 -31.03 -4.32
CA THR A 121 9.23 -31.82 -5.56
C THR A 121 10.60 -32.06 -6.22
N ALA A 122 11.53 -31.12 -6.07
CA ALA A 122 12.90 -31.19 -6.63
C ALA A 122 13.62 -32.54 -6.44
N PRO A 123 13.54 -33.22 -5.26
CA PRO A 123 14.21 -34.51 -5.06
C PRO A 123 13.76 -35.63 -6.01
N ASN A 124 12.58 -35.50 -6.64
CA ASN A 124 12.05 -36.50 -7.57
C ASN A 124 12.60 -36.34 -8.99
N HIS A 125 13.37 -35.28 -9.27
CA HIS A 125 13.86 -34.94 -10.61
C HIS A 125 15.39 -34.80 -10.61
N LEU A 126 16.10 -35.91 -10.88
CA LEU A 126 17.56 -36.00 -10.72
C LEU A 126 18.35 -35.03 -11.62
N ASN A 127 17.85 -34.78 -12.83
CA ASN A 127 18.49 -33.90 -13.82
C ASN A 127 17.83 -32.52 -13.89
N MET A 128 17.04 -32.16 -12.87
CA MET A 128 16.38 -30.87 -12.82
C MET A 128 17.42 -29.74 -12.82
N LEU A 129 17.16 -28.72 -13.63
CA LEU A 129 17.86 -27.46 -13.57
C LEU A 129 16.88 -26.36 -13.18
N THR A 130 17.31 -25.44 -12.34
CA THR A 130 16.53 -24.25 -11.99
C THR A 130 17.34 -22.99 -12.21
N GLY A 131 16.63 -21.89 -12.46
CA GLY A 131 17.20 -20.55 -12.47
C GLY A 131 16.10 -19.52 -12.28
N MET A 132 16.47 -18.32 -11.86
CA MET A 132 15.51 -17.23 -11.67
C MET A 132 16.10 -15.86 -11.97
N VAL A 133 15.21 -14.90 -12.21
CA VAL A 133 15.56 -13.48 -12.30
C VAL A 133 14.41 -12.62 -11.78
N GLN A 134 14.72 -11.55 -11.07
CA GLN A 134 13.77 -10.47 -10.76
C GLN A 134 14.03 -9.29 -11.71
N THR A 135 12.98 -8.74 -12.32
CA THR A 135 13.13 -7.69 -13.34
C THR A 135 11.96 -6.71 -13.37
N GLU A 136 12.26 -5.46 -13.71
CA GLU A 136 11.27 -4.42 -14.03
C GLU A 136 10.97 -4.43 -15.53
N LEU A 137 9.69 -4.49 -15.88
CA LEU A 137 9.19 -4.32 -17.23
C LEU A 137 8.47 -2.98 -17.36
N ARG A 138 8.93 -2.10 -18.24
CA ARG A 138 8.32 -0.77 -18.47
C ARG A 138 7.36 -0.79 -19.65
N LYS A 139 6.47 0.21 -19.70
CA LYS A 139 5.52 0.40 -20.80
C LYS A 139 6.28 0.58 -22.11
N ASN A 140 5.87 -0.17 -23.14
CA ASN A 140 6.46 -0.18 -24.47
C ASN A 140 7.95 -0.58 -24.51
N GLU A 141 8.46 -1.25 -23.47
CA GLU A 141 9.82 -1.81 -23.44
C GLU A 141 9.81 -3.26 -23.92
N ILE A 142 10.81 -3.65 -24.71
CA ILE A 142 11.16 -5.06 -24.91
C ILE A 142 12.36 -5.36 -24.01
N LYS A 143 12.13 -6.10 -22.93
CA LYS A 143 13.15 -6.51 -21.97
C LYS A 143 13.67 -7.88 -22.31
N ARG A 144 14.99 -8.00 -22.51
CA ARG A 144 15.68 -9.29 -22.56
C ARG A 144 16.27 -9.59 -21.18
N VAL A 145 15.96 -10.77 -20.64
CA VAL A 145 16.52 -11.24 -19.38
C VAL A 145 17.24 -12.56 -19.60
N MET A 146 18.38 -12.72 -18.96
CA MET A 146 19.16 -13.96 -18.98
C MET A 146 18.98 -14.67 -17.64
N ILE A 147 18.60 -15.94 -17.68
CA ILE A 147 18.47 -16.81 -16.51
C ILE A 147 19.60 -17.84 -16.55
N THR A 148 20.50 -17.75 -15.57
CA THR A 148 21.54 -18.75 -15.34
C THR A 148 20.94 -19.96 -14.64
N LEU A 149 21.13 -21.13 -15.23
CA LEU A 149 20.61 -22.41 -14.77
C LEU A 149 21.67 -23.15 -13.96
N HIS A 150 21.24 -23.66 -12.81
CA HIS A 150 22.04 -24.47 -11.92
C HIS A 150 21.33 -25.80 -11.63
N HIS A 151 22.10 -26.80 -11.19
CA HIS A 151 21.58 -28.12 -10.88
C HIS A 151 20.69 -28.11 -9.62
N GLY A 152 19.58 -28.85 -9.68
CA GLY A 152 18.61 -28.94 -8.59
C GLY A 152 18.05 -27.57 -8.24
N MET A 153 18.05 -27.23 -6.95
CA MET A 153 17.58 -25.94 -6.42
C MET A 153 18.62 -24.82 -6.44
N GLY A 154 19.83 -25.08 -6.96
CA GLY A 154 20.94 -24.12 -6.88
C GLY A 154 20.67 -22.78 -7.57
N GLY A 155 19.70 -22.72 -8.48
CA GLY A 155 19.35 -21.51 -9.21
C GLY A 155 18.20 -20.72 -8.60
N ILE A 156 17.63 -21.21 -7.49
CA ILE A 156 16.63 -20.47 -6.71
C ILE A 156 17.32 -19.91 -5.48
N THR A 157 17.48 -18.59 -5.44
CA THR A 157 18.28 -17.90 -4.40
C THR A 157 17.46 -16.88 -3.61
N LEU A 158 16.12 -17.03 -3.64
CA LEU A 158 15.21 -16.22 -2.83
C LEU A 158 15.31 -16.59 -1.36
N SER A 159 15.29 -15.55 -0.54
CA SER A 159 15.05 -15.59 0.89
C SER A 159 13.64 -15.08 1.18
N THR A 160 13.00 -15.69 2.18
CA THR A 160 11.72 -15.22 2.72
C THR A 160 11.99 -14.25 3.87
N LEU A 161 11.59 -12.99 3.69
CA LEU A 161 11.52 -12.00 4.77
C LEU A 161 10.08 -11.91 5.27
N ARG A 162 9.83 -12.35 6.50
CA ARG A 162 8.55 -12.20 7.18
C ARG A 162 8.55 -10.94 8.03
N LEU A 163 7.64 -10.03 7.74
CA LEU A 163 7.40 -8.82 8.52
C LEU A 163 6.22 -9.06 9.47
N LEU A 164 6.49 -8.99 10.77
CA LEU A 164 5.46 -8.98 11.81
C LEU A 164 5.09 -7.53 12.11
N LEU A 165 3.97 -7.09 11.56
CA LEU A 165 3.48 -5.72 11.63
C LEU A 165 2.69 -5.52 12.92
N GLU A 166 3.17 -4.62 13.77
CA GLU A 166 2.45 -4.11 14.94
C GLU A 166 1.85 -2.75 14.56
N LEU A 167 0.55 -2.76 14.26
CA LEU A 167 -0.18 -1.53 13.97
C LEU A 167 -0.43 -0.78 15.29
N PRO A 168 -0.45 0.57 15.27
CA PRO A 168 -0.96 1.32 16.40
C PRO A 168 -2.40 0.87 16.70
N SER A 169 -2.82 0.99 17.95
CA SER A 169 -4.21 0.72 18.36
C SER A 169 -5.17 1.32 17.34
N PRO A 170 -6.15 0.58 16.78
CA PRO A 170 -7.07 1.11 15.78
C PRO A 170 -7.87 2.30 16.32
N ASN A 171 -8.07 2.32 17.65
CA ASN A 171 -8.55 3.49 18.35
C ASN A 171 -7.38 4.40 18.69
N LEU A 172 -7.52 5.66 18.36
CA LEU A 172 -6.69 6.70 18.96
C LEU A 172 -6.92 6.73 20.47
N PRO A 173 -5.89 7.08 21.26
CA PRO A 173 -6.05 7.23 22.70
C PRO A 173 -7.27 8.11 23.01
N ASP A 174 -8.23 7.55 23.77
CA ASP A 174 -9.36 8.29 24.26
C ASP A 174 -8.86 9.40 25.20
N TYR A 175 -9.54 10.54 25.18
CA TYR A 175 -9.50 11.45 26.31
C TYR A 175 -9.94 10.71 27.59
N SER A 176 -9.41 11.08 28.76
CA SER A 176 -9.73 10.44 30.04
C SER A 176 -11.21 10.55 30.47
N GLY A 177 -12.05 11.23 29.69
CA GLY A 177 -13.51 11.15 29.74
C GLY A 177 -14.05 10.03 28.82
N THR A 178 -14.55 8.96 29.43
CA THR A 178 -15.10 7.77 28.76
C THR A 178 -16.19 8.07 27.71
N ARG A 179 -16.01 7.59 26.46
CA ARG A 179 -16.94 6.66 25.78
C ARG A 179 -16.51 6.24 24.35
N ALA A 180 -16.56 4.91 24.20
CA ALA A 180 -16.91 4.06 23.06
C ALA A 180 -16.06 4.08 21.78
N ALA A 181 -15.09 3.15 21.75
CA ALA A 181 -14.53 2.57 20.54
C ALA A 181 -15.61 1.94 19.65
N ARG A 182 -15.62 2.29 18.37
CA ARG A 182 -16.39 1.57 17.35
C ARG A 182 -15.41 0.68 16.59
N ALA A 183 -15.64 -0.62 16.61
CA ALA A 183 -14.93 -1.52 15.71
C ALA A 183 -15.43 -1.28 14.28
N ASP A 184 -14.53 -1.02 13.34
CA ASP A 184 -14.86 -0.95 11.92
C ASP A 184 -15.13 -2.36 11.38
N VAL A 185 -16.35 -2.83 11.60
CA VAL A 185 -16.87 -4.06 11.01
C VAL A 185 -16.95 -3.86 9.50
N GLY A 186 -16.29 -4.73 8.73
CA GLY A 186 -16.35 -4.74 7.25
C GLY A 186 -15.13 -4.17 6.53
N TYR A 187 -14.04 -3.86 7.24
CA TYR A 187 -12.76 -3.46 6.65
C TYR A 187 -11.67 -4.53 6.86
N SER A 188 -10.66 -4.47 5.99
CA SER A 188 -9.43 -5.27 6.03
C SER A 188 -8.23 -4.33 6.01
N VAL A 189 -7.13 -4.73 6.64
CA VAL A 189 -5.85 -4.01 6.52
C VAL A 189 -5.23 -4.34 5.17
N ARG A 190 -4.89 -3.31 4.38
CA ARG A 190 -4.02 -3.39 3.20
C ARG A 190 -2.64 -2.89 3.60
N CYS A 191 -1.59 -3.52 3.08
CA CYS A 191 -0.23 -3.04 3.23
C CYS A 191 0.47 -2.97 1.88
N VAL A 192 1.19 -1.88 1.67
CA VAL A 192 2.08 -1.63 0.54
C VAL A 192 3.49 -1.54 1.08
N VAL A 193 4.39 -2.34 0.51
CA VAL A 193 5.82 -2.32 0.84
C VAL A 193 6.62 -2.02 -0.41
N GLU A 194 7.52 -1.05 -0.31
CA GLU A 194 8.53 -0.77 -1.32
C GLU A 194 9.91 -1.09 -0.73
N VAL A 195 10.70 -1.84 -1.51
CA VAL A 195 12.04 -2.30 -1.15
C VAL A 195 13.03 -1.61 -2.08
N TYR A 196 13.95 -0.86 -1.50
CA TYR A 196 14.98 -0.11 -2.20
C TYR A 196 16.35 -0.72 -1.96
N ARG A 197 17.26 -0.58 -2.94
CA ARG A 197 18.67 -0.82 -2.69
C ARG A 197 19.14 0.17 -1.63
N LYS A 198 19.74 -0.34 -0.55
CA LYS A 198 20.19 0.46 0.60
C LYS A 198 20.99 1.70 0.18
N GLY A 199 20.61 2.85 0.73
CA GLY A 199 21.25 4.15 0.49
C GLY A 199 20.96 4.76 -0.87
N THR A 200 20.01 4.23 -1.64
CA THR A 200 19.65 4.71 -2.98
C THR A 200 18.14 4.81 -3.15
N GLU A 201 17.69 5.37 -4.29
CA GLU A 201 16.28 5.43 -4.70
C GLU A 201 15.93 4.38 -5.77
N GLU A 202 16.79 3.38 -5.96
CA GLU A 202 16.52 2.27 -6.88
C GLU A 202 15.50 1.31 -6.23
N LEU A 203 14.26 1.38 -6.70
CA LEU A 203 13.18 0.47 -6.30
C LEU A 203 13.44 -0.92 -6.88
N LEU A 204 13.67 -1.90 -6.01
CA LEU A 204 13.95 -3.29 -6.38
C LEU A 204 12.70 -4.16 -6.36
N HIS A 205 11.78 -3.89 -5.45
CA HIS A 205 10.57 -4.68 -5.30
C HIS A 205 9.44 -3.83 -4.69
N ARG A 206 8.20 -4.09 -5.11
CA ARG A 206 7.00 -3.47 -4.54
C ARG A 206 5.91 -4.52 -4.43
N ARG A 207 5.36 -4.69 -3.23
CA ARG A 207 4.28 -5.63 -2.94
C ARG A 207 3.08 -4.89 -2.35
N THR A 208 1.88 -5.17 -2.88
CA THR A 208 0.61 -4.79 -2.24
C THR A 208 -0.13 -6.05 -1.85
N ALA A 209 -0.54 -6.16 -0.58
CA ALA A 209 -1.22 -7.34 -0.07
C ALA A 209 -2.20 -6.99 1.07
N LEU A 210 -3.08 -7.94 1.38
CA LEU A 210 -3.82 -7.96 2.64
C LEU A 210 -3.02 -8.83 3.63
N PRO A 211 -2.33 -8.26 4.63
CA PRO A 211 -1.53 -9.03 5.56
C PRO A 211 -2.36 -10.05 6.35
N THR A 212 -1.77 -11.22 6.63
CA THR A 212 -2.44 -12.27 7.39
C THR A 212 -2.59 -11.84 8.85
N PRO A 213 -3.81 -11.77 9.41
CA PRO A 213 -4.00 -11.39 10.80
C PRO A 213 -3.44 -12.45 11.75
N LEU A 214 -2.77 -11.99 12.80
CA LEU A 214 -2.19 -12.78 13.88
C LEU A 214 -2.86 -12.44 15.23
N ALA A 215 -2.49 -13.17 16.28
CA ALA A 215 -2.91 -12.87 17.63
C ALA A 215 -2.48 -11.46 18.08
N ALA A 216 -3.26 -10.88 19.00
CA ALA A 216 -3.04 -9.55 19.58
C ALA A 216 -3.04 -8.39 18.56
N GLY A 217 -3.78 -8.51 17.46
CA GLY A 217 -3.94 -7.43 16.46
C GLY A 217 -2.70 -7.21 15.57
N ARG A 218 -1.70 -8.09 15.66
CA ARG A 218 -0.54 -8.08 14.77
C ARG A 218 -0.89 -8.69 13.42
N HIS A 219 -0.08 -8.40 12.41
CA HIS A 219 -0.27 -8.95 11.08
C HIS A 219 1.05 -9.48 10.53
N SER A 220 0.99 -10.49 9.66
CA SER A 220 2.16 -11.05 8.96
C SER A 220 2.09 -10.71 7.49
N LEU A 221 3.21 -10.24 6.94
CA LEU A 221 3.41 -10.07 5.52
C LEU A 221 4.76 -10.64 5.13
N GLU A 222 4.81 -11.48 4.09
CA GLU A 222 6.07 -12.02 3.58
C GLU A 222 6.58 -11.19 2.40
N LEU A 223 7.87 -11.31 2.10
CA LEU A 223 8.52 -10.78 0.91
C LEU A 223 9.54 -11.82 0.44
N SER A 224 9.60 -12.05 -0.86
CA SER A 224 10.53 -12.96 -1.50
C SER A 224 11.61 -12.13 -2.20
N LEU A 225 12.78 -12.04 -1.57
CA LEU A 225 13.88 -11.16 -1.99
C LEU A 225 15.19 -11.95 -2.08
N TYR A 226 16.12 -11.50 -2.91
CA TYR A 226 17.50 -11.98 -2.78
C TYR A 226 18.08 -11.62 -1.41
N LYS A 227 19.11 -12.36 -0.97
CA LYS A 227 19.90 -11.90 0.18
C LYS A 227 20.59 -10.59 -0.16
N GLY A 228 20.58 -9.65 0.78
CA GLY A 228 21.12 -8.32 0.54
C GLY A 228 20.72 -7.31 1.60
N ASP A 229 21.16 -6.09 1.35
CA ASP A 229 20.95 -4.92 2.19
C ASP A 229 19.90 -4.01 1.54
N TYR A 230 18.84 -3.69 2.30
CA TYR A 230 17.67 -2.97 1.78
C TYR A 230 17.21 -1.84 2.69
N ASP A 231 16.64 -0.80 2.08
CA ASP A 231 15.80 0.19 2.76
C ASP A 231 14.34 -0.08 2.39
N LEU A 232 13.46 -0.23 3.37
CA LEU A 232 12.04 -0.53 3.19
C LEU A 232 11.20 0.67 3.58
N ARG A 233 10.13 0.90 2.82
CA ARG A 233 9.06 1.86 3.12
C ARG A 233 7.74 1.09 3.16
N LEU A 234 6.98 1.27 4.23
CA LEU A 234 5.72 0.58 4.45
C LEU A 234 4.60 1.59 4.64
N TRP A 235 3.47 1.30 4.02
CA TRP A 235 2.20 1.96 4.25
C TRP A 235 1.13 0.90 4.55
N ALA A 236 0.34 1.10 5.59
CA ALA A 236 -0.80 0.28 5.92
C ALA A 236 -2.05 1.16 6.10
N ASP A 237 -3.15 0.76 5.49
CA ASP A 237 -4.43 1.47 5.56
C ASP A 237 -5.61 0.48 5.54
N TYR A 238 -6.83 0.99 5.73
CA TYR A 238 -8.04 0.16 5.71
C TYR A 238 -8.74 0.25 4.36
N VAL A 239 -9.17 -0.91 3.88
CA VAL A 239 -9.98 -1.07 2.67
C VAL A 239 -11.22 -1.91 2.98
N PRO A 240 -12.37 -1.69 2.31
CA PRO A 240 -13.52 -2.56 2.50
C PRO A 240 -13.17 -4.00 2.19
N GLN A 241 -13.79 -4.95 2.90
CA GLN A 241 -13.61 -6.38 2.63
C GLN A 241 -13.85 -6.70 1.16
N GLY A 242 -12.95 -7.49 0.58
CA GLY A 242 -12.97 -7.85 -0.85
C GLY A 242 -12.26 -6.85 -1.77
N ILE A 243 -11.83 -5.69 -1.27
CA ILE A 243 -10.99 -4.75 -2.02
C ILE A 243 -9.52 -5.02 -1.68
N THR A 244 -8.68 -5.11 -2.71
CA THR A 244 -7.22 -5.35 -2.57
C THR A 244 -6.36 -4.18 -3.06
N GLY A 245 -6.97 -3.21 -3.74
CA GLY A 245 -6.31 -2.01 -4.25
C GLY A 245 -6.52 -0.77 -3.38
N ASP A 246 -6.09 0.38 -3.91
CA ASP A 246 -6.26 1.68 -3.28
C ASP A 246 -7.74 2.03 -3.02
N TYR A 247 -8.07 2.41 -1.78
CA TYR A 247 -9.42 2.86 -1.39
C TYR A 247 -9.41 4.30 -0.88
N HIS A 248 -9.02 4.57 0.37
CA HIS A 248 -8.97 5.95 0.88
C HIS A 248 -7.75 6.73 0.37
N TYR A 249 -6.64 6.02 0.16
CA TYR A 249 -5.36 6.59 -0.21
C TYR A 249 -4.89 6.04 -1.55
N SER A 250 -4.28 6.90 -2.36
CA SER A 250 -3.48 6.48 -3.50
C SER A 250 -2.04 6.25 -3.03
N THR A 251 -1.51 5.07 -3.34
CA THR A 251 -0.19 4.60 -2.90
C THR A 251 0.77 4.37 -4.06
N ALA A 252 0.52 5.03 -5.20
CA ALA A 252 1.32 4.87 -6.42
C ALA A 252 2.82 5.14 -6.22
N ASP A 253 3.16 6.01 -5.27
CA ASP A 253 4.51 6.31 -4.81
C ASP A 253 4.46 6.56 -3.29
N LEU A 254 5.20 5.80 -2.49
CA LEU A 254 5.18 5.98 -1.02
C LEU A 254 5.86 7.27 -0.54
N LYS A 255 6.60 8.00 -1.40
CA LYS A 255 7.00 9.39 -1.10
C LYS A 255 5.84 10.38 -1.25
N PHE A 256 4.74 9.93 -1.85
CA PHE A 256 3.64 10.78 -2.23
C PHE A 256 2.28 10.09 -2.07
N VAL A 257 2.03 9.55 -0.87
CA VAL A 257 0.72 8.97 -0.54
C VAL A 257 -0.31 10.09 -0.46
N THR A 258 -1.34 10.05 -1.30
CA THR A 258 -2.38 11.09 -1.39
C THR A 258 -3.75 10.51 -1.05
N PHE A 259 -4.76 11.37 -0.89
CA PHE A 259 -6.14 10.90 -0.98
C PHE A 259 -6.42 10.30 -2.36
N ASN A 260 -7.20 9.23 -2.41
CA ASN A 260 -7.53 8.59 -3.67
C ASN A 260 -8.34 9.56 -4.57
N PRO A 261 -7.79 9.98 -5.73
CA PRO A 261 -8.43 10.97 -6.60
C PRO A 261 -9.68 10.44 -7.30
N ASP A 262 -9.83 9.12 -7.40
CA ASP A 262 -11.00 8.48 -8.02
C ASP A 262 -12.21 8.45 -7.09
N ARG A 263 -12.08 9.04 -5.90
CA ARG A 263 -13.11 9.05 -4.86
C ARG A 263 -13.39 10.46 -4.35
N ILE A 264 -14.65 10.65 -3.98
CA ILE A 264 -15.06 11.83 -3.23
C ILE A 264 -14.36 11.79 -1.88
N TYR A 265 -13.84 12.93 -1.45
CA TYR A 265 -13.26 13.10 -0.13
C TYR A 265 -14.30 12.75 0.95
N THR A 266 -14.02 11.70 1.73
CA THR A 266 -14.91 11.21 2.79
C THR A 266 -14.27 11.52 4.14
N ALA A 267 -15.02 12.17 5.02
CA ALA A 267 -14.68 12.35 6.43
C ALA A 267 -15.66 11.54 7.30
N CYS A 268 -15.63 11.73 8.62
CA CYS A 268 -16.53 11.07 9.58
C CYS A 268 -16.52 9.53 9.49
N THR A 269 -15.36 8.94 9.22
CA THR A 269 -15.18 7.48 9.14
C THR A 269 -13.81 7.10 9.71
N ASP A 270 -13.79 6.01 10.48
CA ASP A 270 -12.58 5.53 11.16
C ASP A 270 -11.67 4.73 10.22
N SER A 271 -12.25 4.23 9.13
CA SER A 271 -11.54 3.52 8.07
C SER A 271 -10.51 4.37 7.33
N ARG A 272 -10.46 5.68 7.58
CA ARG A 272 -9.39 6.55 7.08
C ARG A 272 -8.12 6.49 7.92
N ASP A 273 -8.09 5.78 9.03
CA ASP A 273 -6.85 5.58 9.75
C ASP A 273 -5.80 4.88 8.86
N ALA A 274 -4.53 5.13 9.17
CA ALA A 274 -3.40 4.60 8.42
C ALA A 274 -2.17 4.53 9.30
N SER A 275 -1.15 3.83 8.83
CA SER A 275 0.10 3.62 9.55
C SER A 275 1.25 3.49 8.56
N TYR A 276 2.44 3.89 8.96
CA TYR A 276 3.63 3.81 8.12
C TYR A 276 4.85 3.38 8.92
N ALA A 277 5.87 2.88 8.23
CA ALA A 277 7.18 2.62 8.80
C ALA A 277 8.27 2.73 7.73
N THR A 278 9.49 2.99 8.19
CA THR A 278 10.70 2.89 7.39
C THR A 278 11.73 2.08 8.17
N LEU A 279 12.45 1.18 7.51
CA LEU A 279 13.53 0.43 8.16
C LEU A 279 14.65 0.10 7.17
N THR A 280 15.85 -0.10 7.70
CA THR A 280 16.96 -0.69 6.97
C THR A 280 17.17 -2.11 7.47
N ILE A 281 17.26 -3.07 6.56
CA ILE A 281 17.43 -4.50 6.89
C ILE A 281 18.62 -5.09 6.12
N ALA A 282 19.33 -6.01 6.77
CA ALA A 282 20.26 -6.93 6.13
C ALA A 282 19.62 -8.33 6.11
N LEU A 283 19.18 -8.78 4.94
CA LEU A 283 18.62 -10.11 4.73
C LEU A 283 19.74 -11.10 4.42
N THR A 284 20.08 -11.94 5.41
CA THR A 284 21.25 -12.83 5.33
C THR A 284 20.89 -14.32 5.37
N LYS A 285 19.70 -14.65 5.87
CA LYS A 285 19.20 -16.02 6.05
C LYS A 285 18.22 -16.37 4.93
N ASP A 286 18.02 -17.66 4.70
CA ASP A 286 16.99 -18.14 3.73
C ASP A 286 15.58 -17.82 4.22
N ALA A 287 15.38 -17.76 5.54
CA ALA A 287 14.19 -17.24 6.17
C ALA A 287 14.58 -16.31 7.32
N GLN A 288 14.03 -15.10 7.35
CA GLN A 288 14.25 -14.10 8.37
C GLN A 288 12.93 -13.46 8.77
N GLU A 289 12.76 -13.18 10.06
CA GLU A 289 11.57 -12.55 10.62
C GLU A 289 11.97 -11.24 11.28
N GLU A 290 11.22 -10.17 11.03
CA GLU A 290 11.43 -8.85 11.62
C GLU A 290 10.12 -8.29 12.17
N THR A 291 10.15 -7.83 13.42
CA THR A 291 9.00 -7.14 14.04
C THR A 291 9.08 -5.64 13.77
N ILE A 292 8.04 -5.10 13.15
CA ILE A 292 7.95 -3.71 12.72
C ILE A 292 6.81 -3.03 13.47
N ILE A 293 7.14 -2.00 14.26
CA ILE A 293 6.15 -1.14 14.90
C ILE A 293 5.82 0.01 13.94
N LEU A 294 4.59 0.06 13.46
CA LEU A 294 4.15 1.14 12.58
C LEU A 294 3.70 2.35 13.40
N GLN A 295 3.84 3.53 12.80
CA GLN A 295 3.46 4.80 13.39
C GLN A 295 2.28 5.40 12.63
N ARG A 296 1.38 6.08 13.34
CA ARG A 296 0.26 6.77 12.71
C ARG A 296 0.74 8.08 12.06
N PRO A 297 0.48 8.34 10.76
CA PRO A 297 0.82 9.60 10.09
C PRO A 297 -0.25 10.69 10.30
N LEU A 298 -1.36 10.33 10.93
CA LEU A 298 -2.57 11.14 11.05
C LEU A 298 -2.79 11.64 12.49
N ALA A 299 -3.41 12.80 12.60
CA ALA A 299 -4.19 13.22 13.76
C ALA A 299 -5.69 13.01 13.45
N LYS A 300 -6.52 12.88 14.48
CA LYS A 300 -7.99 12.91 14.33
C LYS A 300 -8.56 14.03 15.17
N TYR A 301 -9.63 14.65 14.70
CA TYR A 301 -10.46 15.50 15.54
C TYR A 301 -11.92 15.07 15.48
N ARG A 302 -12.70 15.46 16.49
CA ARG A 302 -14.16 15.43 16.48
C ARG A 302 -14.73 16.68 17.12
N ILE A 303 -15.85 17.16 16.59
CA ILE A 303 -16.57 18.34 17.07
C ILE A 303 -17.89 17.89 17.70
N ILE A 304 -18.09 18.22 18.97
CA ILE A 304 -19.29 17.86 19.73
C ILE A 304 -20.04 19.15 20.11
N ALA A 305 -21.29 19.25 19.67
CA ALA A 305 -22.18 20.32 20.10
C ALA A 305 -22.90 19.95 21.39
N THR A 306 -23.03 20.90 22.33
CA THR A 306 -23.67 20.71 23.66
C THR A 306 -25.05 21.38 23.79
N ASP A 307 -25.50 22.07 22.74
CA ASP A 307 -26.67 22.96 22.74
C ASP A 307 -27.80 22.48 21.82
N VAL A 308 -27.92 21.16 21.63
CA VAL A 308 -28.91 20.53 20.75
C VAL A 308 -30.34 20.99 21.06
N ASN A 309 -30.73 21.00 22.34
CA ASN A 309 -32.07 21.38 22.77
C ASN A 309 -32.41 22.85 22.48
N GLU A 310 -31.43 23.73 22.58
CA GLU A 310 -31.62 25.15 22.27
C GLU A 310 -31.69 25.39 20.77
N PHE A 311 -30.86 24.69 20.01
CA PHE A 311 -30.93 24.68 18.55
C PHE A 311 -32.30 24.23 18.06
N ILE A 312 -32.86 23.13 18.59
CA ILE A 312 -34.22 22.65 18.22
C ILE A 312 -35.27 23.74 18.44
N LYS A 313 -35.22 24.46 19.57
CA LYS A 313 -36.15 25.54 19.88
C LYS A 313 -36.01 26.70 18.89
N ALA A 314 -34.77 27.10 18.58
CA ALA A 314 -34.46 28.17 17.65
C ALA A 314 -34.92 27.83 16.22
N VAL A 315 -34.56 26.66 15.70
CA VAL A 315 -34.93 26.25 14.34
C VAL A 315 -36.40 25.89 14.21
N GLY A 316 -37.05 25.37 15.26
CA GLY A 316 -38.46 24.98 15.20
C GLY A 316 -39.41 26.13 14.87
N SER A 317 -39.03 27.37 15.18
CA SER A 317 -39.81 28.56 14.83
C SER A 317 -39.72 28.93 13.35
N LYS A 318 -38.55 28.72 12.72
CA LYS A 318 -38.26 29.12 11.33
C LYS A 318 -38.40 27.97 10.32
N PHE A 319 -38.14 26.74 10.77
CA PHE A 319 -38.17 25.50 9.99
C PHE A 319 -39.02 24.44 10.72
N PRO A 320 -40.37 24.59 10.73
CA PRO A 320 -41.25 23.74 11.54
C PRO A 320 -41.14 22.26 11.15
N GLY A 321 -40.90 21.41 12.14
CA GLY A 321 -40.83 19.96 11.96
C GLY A 321 -39.62 19.45 11.15
N GLU A 322 -38.61 20.28 10.89
CA GLU A 322 -37.33 19.80 10.36
C GLU A 322 -36.46 19.23 11.49
N ARG A 323 -35.89 18.04 11.24
CA ARG A 323 -35.02 17.28 12.17
C ARG A 323 -33.78 16.72 11.48
N LYS A 324 -33.68 16.93 10.17
CA LYS A 324 -32.60 16.47 9.32
C LYS A 324 -32.06 17.68 8.59
N PHE A 325 -30.80 18.01 8.83
CA PHE A 325 -30.14 19.18 8.27
C PHE A 325 -28.88 18.77 7.52
N GLY A 326 -28.49 19.56 6.52
CA GLY A 326 -27.20 19.43 5.87
C GLY A 326 -26.17 20.10 6.75
N ILE A 327 -25.01 19.48 6.92
CA ILE A 327 -23.87 20.11 7.58
C ILE A 327 -22.67 20.08 6.64
N ARG A 328 -21.98 21.22 6.51
CA ARG A 328 -20.80 21.38 5.68
C ARG A 328 -19.63 21.86 6.51
N PHE A 329 -18.48 21.23 6.28
CA PHE A 329 -17.21 21.55 6.87
C PHE A 329 -16.27 21.99 5.76
N SER A 330 -15.65 23.17 5.90
CA SER A 330 -14.71 23.70 4.92
C SER A 330 -13.43 24.11 5.62
N TYR A 331 -12.31 23.50 5.24
CA TYR A 331 -11.00 23.86 5.77
C TYR A 331 -10.56 25.20 5.19
N GLY A 332 -10.13 26.10 6.08
CA GLY A 332 -9.52 27.37 5.71
C GLY A 332 -8.07 27.16 5.29
N PHE A 333 -7.65 27.88 4.26
CA PHE A 333 -6.29 27.82 3.70
C PHE A 333 -5.89 26.42 3.24
N TYR A 334 -4.66 26.01 3.54
CA TYR A 334 -4.01 24.82 3.00
C TYR A 334 -4.22 23.61 3.92
N PHE A 335 -4.93 22.62 3.41
CA PHE A 335 -5.14 21.33 4.06
C PHE A 335 -4.11 20.32 3.54
N PRO A 336 -3.43 19.53 4.40
CA PRO A 336 -2.44 18.56 3.96
C PRO A 336 -3.12 17.37 3.25
N VAL A 337 -2.75 17.17 1.99
CA VAL A 337 -3.35 16.16 1.09
C VAL A 337 -2.40 15.05 0.67
N ALA A 338 -1.11 15.17 1.03
CA ALA A 338 -0.11 14.13 0.74
C ALA A 338 0.84 13.91 1.91
N PHE A 339 1.36 12.69 2.02
CA PHE A 339 2.33 12.25 3.02
C PHE A 339 3.52 11.56 2.35
N ASP A 340 4.72 11.92 2.80
CA ASP A 340 5.96 11.27 2.40
C ASP A 340 6.34 10.25 3.49
N VAL A 341 6.25 8.95 3.17
CA VAL A 341 6.60 7.85 4.07
C VAL A 341 8.08 7.86 4.41
N TRP A 342 8.94 8.22 3.46
CA TRP A 342 10.39 8.28 3.67
C TRP A 342 10.78 9.37 4.67
N GLN A 343 10.22 10.57 4.50
CA GLN A 343 10.48 11.70 5.38
C GLN A 343 9.62 11.68 6.66
N GLY A 344 8.58 10.84 6.69
CA GLY A 344 7.64 10.74 7.78
C GLY A 344 6.90 12.04 8.07
N LYS A 345 6.50 12.80 7.02
CA LYS A 345 5.81 14.09 7.17
C LYS A 345 4.89 14.43 5.98
N PRO A 346 3.92 15.35 6.16
CA PRO A 346 3.13 15.87 5.04
C PRO A 346 4.01 16.51 3.96
N SER A 347 3.68 16.27 2.69
CA SER A 347 4.49 16.70 1.53
C SER A 347 3.75 17.59 0.53
N ARG A 348 2.42 17.65 0.56
CA ARG A 348 1.59 18.59 -0.22
C ARG A 348 0.39 19.05 0.59
N SER A 349 -0.01 20.30 0.36
CA SER A 349 -1.26 20.85 0.86
C SER A 349 -2.02 21.58 -0.24
N GLU A 350 -3.35 21.59 -0.14
CA GLU A 350 -4.26 22.22 -1.11
C GLU A 350 -5.34 23.04 -0.41
N MET A 351 -5.85 24.05 -1.12
CA MET A 351 -7.00 24.84 -0.66
C MET A 351 -8.32 24.24 -1.15
N GLY A 352 -9.41 24.59 -0.48
CA GLY A 352 -10.76 24.24 -0.93
C GLY A 352 -11.24 22.84 -0.55
N ILE A 353 -10.50 22.14 0.32
CA ILE A 353 -10.94 20.86 0.88
C ILE A 353 -12.16 21.11 1.78
N SER A 354 -13.22 20.35 1.53
CA SER A 354 -14.45 20.39 2.29
C SER A 354 -15.11 19.02 2.30
N PHE A 355 -15.95 18.77 3.30
CA PHE A 355 -16.82 17.61 3.35
C PHE A 355 -18.20 18.02 3.85
N ALA A 356 -19.19 17.19 3.54
CA ALA A 356 -20.56 17.40 3.97
C ALA A 356 -21.14 16.12 4.54
N GLY A 357 -22.11 16.29 5.44
CA GLY A 357 -22.81 15.21 6.09
C GLY A 357 -24.27 15.57 6.33
N THR A 358 -24.95 14.67 7.04
CA THR A 358 -26.31 14.91 7.52
C THR A 358 -26.27 14.99 9.04
N LEU A 359 -26.78 16.09 9.58
CA LEU A 359 -27.08 16.22 11.00
C LEU A 359 -28.51 15.73 11.24
N ILE A 360 -28.67 14.66 12.01
CA ILE A 360 -29.98 14.11 12.40
C ILE A 360 -30.16 14.35 13.88
N ILE A 361 -31.21 15.09 14.24
CA ILE A 361 -31.55 15.38 15.63
C ILE A 361 -32.66 14.44 16.06
N SER A 362 -32.35 13.55 17.01
CA SER A 362 -33.28 12.61 17.63
C SER A 362 -34.12 13.28 18.74
N ASP A 363 -35.29 12.69 19.02
CA ASP A 363 -36.21 13.16 20.07
C ASP A 363 -35.81 12.65 21.48
N ASP A 364 -34.65 12.03 21.63
CA ASP A 364 -34.20 11.30 22.83
C ASP A 364 -33.61 12.21 23.93
N ASN A 365 -33.87 13.52 23.90
CA ASN A 365 -33.34 14.52 24.84
C ASN A 365 -31.81 14.53 24.98
N ASN A 366 -31.07 13.98 24.02
CA ASN A 366 -29.62 14.03 24.07
C ASN A 366 -29.14 15.48 23.99
N SER A 367 -28.38 15.92 24.99
CA SER A 367 -27.83 17.28 25.04
C SER A 367 -26.62 17.44 24.13
N GLU A 368 -25.96 16.34 23.76
CA GLU A 368 -24.75 16.37 22.94
C GLU A 368 -24.91 15.64 21.60
N ILE A 369 -24.31 16.18 20.54
CA ILE A 369 -24.24 15.51 19.24
C ILE A 369 -22.89 15.75 18.58
N GLU A 370 -22.31 14.70 17.98
CA GLU A 370 -21.14 14.87 17.12
C GLU A 370 -21.58 15.52 15.81
N LEU A 371 -21.00 16.68 15.50
CA LEU A 371 -21.25 17.39 14.24
C LEU A 371 -20.44 16.77 13.10
N GLY A 372 -19.21 16.35 13.38
CA GLY A 372 -18.33 15.72 12.42
C GLY A 372 -16.92 15.48 12.98
N SER A 373 -16.17 14.65 12.28
CA SER A 373 -14.81 14.24 12.60
C SER A 373 -14.01 14.01 11.33
N ASP A 374 -12.68 14.12 11.42
CA ASP A 374 -11.81 13.85 10.28
C ASP A 374 -10.39 13.47 10.70
N TYR A 375 -9.66 12.86 9.77
CA TYR A 375 -8.24 12.56 9.86
C TYR A 375 -7.42 13.55 9.02
N ILE A 376 -6.36 14.06 9.61
CA ILE A 376 -5.45 15.05 9.02
C ILE A 376 -4.03 14.48 9.01
N PHE A 377 -3.35 14.54 7.87
CA PHE A 377 -1.91 14.27 7.84
C PHE A 377 -1.16 15.26 8.73
N ALA A 378 -0.53 14.76 9.77
CA ALA A 378 0.06 15.58 10.81
C ALA A 378 1.57 15.42 10.82
N ASN A 379 2.30 16.50 11.12
CA ASN A 379 3.71 16.40 11.45
C ASN A 379 3.90 15.96 12.91
N GLY A 380 5.13 15.70 13.34
CA GLY A 380 5.45 15.41 14.75
C GLY A 380 5.26 16.61 15.70
N THR A 381 4.94 17.80 15.18
CA THR A 381 4.72 19.03 15.95
C THR A 381 3.24 19.41 15.97
N ASN A 382 2.80 20.00 17.08
CA ASN A 382 1.44 20.52 17.22
C ASN A 382 1.18 21.63 16.19
N SER A 383 -0.05 21.66 15.68
CA SER A 383 -0.51 22.65 14.70
C SER A 383 -2.03 22.83 14.85
N TYR A 384 -2.63 23.69 14.04
CA TYR A 384 -4.08 23.85 13.96
C TYR A 384 -4.54 23.95 12.50
N ILE A 385 -5.79 23.58 12.26
CA ILE A 385 -6.48 23.82 10.98
C ILE A 385 -7.71 24.69 11.24
N PRO A 386 -7.88 25.83 10.54
CA PRO A 386 -9.10 26.61 10.65
C PRO A 386 -10.25 25.90 9.93
N LEU A 387 -11.38 25.75 10.58
CA LEU A 387 -12.53 24.99 10.11
C LEU A 387 -13.77 25.89 10.10
N THR A 388 -14.43 26.01 8.96
CA THR A 388 -15.75 26.64 8.86
C THR A 388 -16.83 25.56 8.90
N ILE A 389 -17.82 25.73 9.76
CA ILE A 389 -18.98 24.82 9.89
C ILE A 389 -20.23 25.58 9.44
N GLU A 390 -21.04 24.98 8.58
CA GLU A 390 -22.30 25.55 8.11
C GLU A 390 -23.42 24.52 8.22
N ILE A 391 -24.60 24.95 8.67
CA ILE A 391 -25.81 24.13 8.69
C ILE A 391 -26.80 24.70 7.70
N ILE A 392 -27.42 23.83 6.92
CA ILE A 392 -28.32 24.17 5.83
C ILE A 392 -29.61 23.36 5.98
N SER A 393 -30.77 23.97 5.75
CA SER A 393 -32.03 23.25 5.63
C SER A 393 -31.98 22.36 4.39
N ILE A 394 -32.23 21.06 4.54
CA ILE A 394 -32.29 20.15 3.38
C ILE A 394 -33.59 20.40 2.60
N LYS A 395 -34.64 20.88 3.28
CA LYS A 395 -35.94 21.16 2.64
C LYS A 395 -35.90 22.42 1.77
N SER A 396 -35.32 23.51 2.27
CA SER A 396 -35.33 24.81 1.55
C SER A 396 -34.00 25.14 0.87
N GLY A 397 -32.90 24.51 1.24
CA GLY A 397 -31.54 24.90 0.83
C GLY A 397 -31.02 26.16 1.52
N GLU A 398 -31.77 26.72 2.49
CA GLU A 398 -31.37 27.95 3.18
C GLU A 398 -30.26 27.68 4.21
N LEU A 399 -29.27 28.58 4.28
CA LEU A 399 -28.28 28.60 5.35
C LEU A 399 -28.97 28.90 6.68
N ILE A 400 -28.90 27.95 7.61
CA ILE A 400 -29.45 28.07 8.97
C ILE A 400 -28.45 28.83 9.85
N GLY A 401 -27.16 28.55 9.71
CA GLY A 401 -26.13 29.32 10.39
C GLY A 401 -24.72 28.84 10.08
N ARG A 402 -23.73 29.61 10.55
CA ARG A 402 -22.32 29.46 10.17
C ARG A 402 -21.38 29.79 11.34
N TYR A 403 -20.40 28.91 11.58
CA TYR A 403 -19.30 29.10 12.52
C TYR A 403 -18.02 29.28 11.70
N PRO A 404 -17.52 30.51 11.52
CA PRO A 404 -16.31 30.73 10.72
C PRO A 404 -15.05 30.45 11.53
N ALA A 405 -14.08 29.80 10.88
CA ALA A 405 -12.69 29.72 11.33
C ALA A 405 -12.47 29.21 12.77
N LEU A 406 -13.13 28.12 13.16
CA LEU A 406 -12.76 27.36 14.35
C LEU A 406 -11.32 26.85 14.20
N ASN A 407 -10.39 27.31 15.02
CA ASN A 407 -9.04 26.75 15.03
C ASN A 407 -9.08 25.40 15.73
N VAL A 408 -8.99 24.33 14.94
CA VAL A 408 -8.95 22.95 15.43
C VAL A 408 -7.48 22.57 15.61
N PRO A 409 -6.95 22.55 16.84
CA PRO A 409 -5.61 22.05 17.05
C PRO A 409 -5.56 20.55 16.77
N TYR A 410 -4.41 20.07 16.35
CA TYR A 410 -4.19 18.66 16.09
C TYR A 410 -2.74 18.28 16.35
N GLN A 411 -2.57 17.02 16.75
CA GLN A 411 -1.26 16.40 16.99
C GLN A 411 -1.26 15.00 16.42
N ARG A 412 -0.16 14.62 15.74
CA ARG A 412 -0.01 13.27 15.20
C ARG A 412 -0.28 12.22 16.28
N ALA A 413 -0.99 11.17 15.89
CA ALA A 413 -1.38 10.06 16.76
C ALA A 413 -2.29 10.40 17.95
N HIS A 414 -2.94 11.56 17.94
CA HIS A 414 -3.89 11.97 18.99
C HIS A 414 -5.28 12.24 18.42
N LEU A 415 -6.30 12.04 19.26
CA LEU A 415 -7.67 12.48 19.03
C LEU A 415 -7.89 13.80 19.77
N THR A 416 -8.21 14.86 19.03
CA THR A 416 -8.69 16.12 19.59
C THR A 416 -10.21 16.11 19.67
N THR A 417 -10.77 16.30 20.86
CA THR A 417 -12.21 16.53 21.03
C THR A 417 -12.41 18.02 21.30
N ILE A 418 -13.23 18.66 20.47
CA ILE A 418 -13.65 20.04 20.73
C ILE A 418 -15.14 19.99 21.06
N ARG A 419 -15.47 20.45 22.26
CA ARG A 419 -16.83 20.43 22.78
C ARG A 419 -17.29 21.86 23.02
N GLY A 420 -18.54 22.15 22.67
CA GLY A 420 -19.18 23.39 23.10
C GLY A 420 -20.45 23.73 22.36
N ARG A 421 -20.96 24.94 22.60
CA ARG A 421 -22.24 25.46 22.09
C ARG A 421 -22.16 25.89 20.63
N PHE A 422 -21.80 24.95 19.75
CA PHE A 422 -21.64 25.23 18.34
C PHE A 422 -22.97 25.57 17.66
N LEU A 423 -24.04 24.82 17.90
CA LEU A 423 -25.26 24.91 17.09
C LEU A 423 -25.98 26.25 17.25
N THR A 424 -25.98 26.83 18.44
CA THR A 424 -26.57 28.14 18.74
C THR A 424 -25.63 29.29 18.40
N ALA A 425 -24.31 29.09 18.52
CA ALA A 425 -23.31 30.06 18.06
C ALA A 425 -23.40 30.31 16.54
N LEU A 426 -23.92 29.35 15.76
CA LEU A 426 -24.19 29.55 14.33
C LEU A 426 -25.15 30.70 14.00
N PHE A 427 -25.97 31.14 14.98
CA PHE A 427 -26.91 32.25 14.82
C PHE A 427 -26.32 33.62 15.20
N GLY A 428 -25.12 33.67 15.80
CA GLY A 428 -24.46 34.89 16.27
C GLY A 428 -23.01 35.02 15.79
N SER A 429 -22.60 36.20 15.37
CA SER A 429 -21.22 36.46 14.91
C SER A 429 -20.23 36.43 16.07
N GLY A 430 -19.38 35.40 16.17
CA GLY A 430 -18.24 35.41 17.08
C GLY A 430 -17.38 34.15 17.00
N GLY A 431 -16.26 34.23 16.27
CA GLY A 431 -15.24 33.19 16.31
C GLY A 431 -14.46 33.29 17.62
N ILE A 432 -14.45 32.21 18.42
CA ILE A 432 -13.59 32.10 19.59
C ILE A 432 -12.26 31.54 19.10
N GLY A 433 -11.22 32.36 19.13
CA GLY A 433 -9.85 31.91 18.90
C GLY A 433 -9.34 31.21 20.16
N ILE A 434 -8.99 29.92 20.05
CA ILE A 434 -8.39 29.16 21.15
C ILE A 434 -6.86 29.22 20.98
N ASP A 435 -6.15 29.67 22.01
CA ASP A 435 -4.68 29.57 22.15
C ASP A 435 -4.35 28.69 23.36
N PRO A 436 -4.11 27.39 23.17
CA PRO A 436 -3.75 26.49 24.24
C PRO A 436 -2.23 26.53 24.45
N GLY A 437 -1.77 27.09 25.56
CA GLY A 437 -0.41 26.86 26.04
C GLY A 437 -0.24 25.38 26.40
N TYR A 438 0.77 24.70 25.86
CA TYR A 438 0.83 23.23 25.85
C TYR A 438 1.94 22.63 26.71
N ASP A 439 1.55 21.58 27.45
CA ASP A 439 2.29 20.35 27.74
C ASP A 439 1.25 19.20 27.91
N GLY A 440 0.91 18.46 26.84
CA GLY A 440 -0.01 17.30 26.85
C GLY A 440 -1.32 17.41 26.01
N ASP A 441 -2.10 16.32 25.95
CA ASP A 441 -3.34 16.08 25.15
C ASP A 441 -4.36 17.26 25.10
N ILE A 442 -5.22 17.28 24.05
CA ILE A 442 -6.05 18.45 23.69
C ILE A 442 -7.57 18.17 23.81
N ASP A 443 -8.16 18.51 24.95
CA ASP A 443 -9.63 18.69 25.10
C ASP A 443 -9.91 20.18 25.29
N ILE A 444 -10.83 20.71 24.50
CA ILE A 444 -11.18 22.13 24.54
C ILE A 444 -12.68 22.24 24.74
N ASP A 445 -13.04 22.61 25.96
CA ASP A 445 -14.41 22.98 26.33
C ASP A 445 -14.59 24.49 26.13
N LEU A 446 -15.41 24.84 25.14
CA LEU A 446 -15.70 26.23 24.81
C LEU A 446 -16.83 26.84 25.64
N ASP A 447 -17.52 26.06 26.48
CA ASP A 447 -18.69 26.55 27.21
C ASP A 447 -18.33 27.33 28.49
N ASN A 448 -17.08 27.22 28.93
CA ASN A 448 -16.55 27.81 30.15
C ASN A 448 -15.64 29.04 29.92
N PHE A 449 -15.64 29.60 28.70
CA PHE A 449 -14.86 30.80 28.32
C PHE A 449 -15.71 32.06 28.22
#